data_AF-A0A536PP67-F1
#
_entry.id   AF-A0A536PP67-F1
#
_cell.length_a   1.000
_cell.length_b   1.000
_cell.length_c   1.000
_cell.angle_alpha   90.00
_cell.angle_beta   90.00
_cell.angle_gamma   90.00
#
_symmetry.space_group_name_H-M   'P 1'
#
loop_
_entity.id
_entity.type
_entity.pdbx_description
1 polymer ?
#
loop_
_entity_poly.entity_id
_entity_poly.type
_entity_poly.pdbx_seq_one_letter_code
_entity_poly.pdbx_strand_id
1 'polypeptide(L)'
;MSTELQLLLVLAVVGALAVIAFFTRAGPGRIAAALVASVAVGFFVAVVDALAYGPGLWRYPIVDTPIGPPAFYVASGLGYGGGAGLVGWRLVRRFGPRAFGWFVAFFMGYGPLRDYVGAASSGLIVFGPGPVPAIADSLAWGAGTALGLGIVLGIGGPAGADRLARGAAA
;
A
#
# COMPACT_ATOMS: atom_id res chain seq x y z
N MET A 1 7.69 15.82 -13.25
CA MET A 1 6.91 16.20 -12.06
C MET A 1 7.84 17.04 -11.21
N SER A 2 7.44 18.26 -10.83
CA SER A 2 8.30 19.16 -10.05
C SER A 2 8.59 18.59 -8.65
N THR A 3 9.73 18.97 -8.07
CA THR A 3 10.12 18.57 -6.69
C THR A 3 9.07 18.99 -5.66
N GLU A 4 8.45 20.15 -5.84
CA GLU A 4 7.36 20.65 -4.98
C GLU A 4 6.17 19.67 -4.95
N LEU A 5 5.74 19.17 -6.12
CA LEU A 5 4.65 18.19 -6.21
C LEU A 5 5.02 16.86 -5.55
N GLN A 6 6.29 16.44 -5.65
CA GLN A 6 6.77 15.23 -4.97
C GLN A 6 6.72 15.38 -3.45
N LEU A 7 7.17 16.53 -2.93
CA LEU A 7 7.12 16.84 -1.51
C LEU A 7 5.68 16.92 -1.01
N LEU A 8 4.80 17.61 -1.73
CA LEU A 8 3.38 17.69 -1.38
C LEU A 8 2.72 16.31 -1.34
N LEU A 9 3.04 15.43 -2.30
CA LEU A 9 2.54 14.05 -2.29
C LEU A 9 2.98 13.30 -1.03
N VAL A 10 4.27 13.34 -0.70
CA VAL A 10 4.81 12.64 0.47
C VAL A 10 4.18 13.20 1.76
N LEU A 11 4.11 14.52 1.90
CA LEU A 11 3.48 15.17 3.06
C LEU A 11 2.00 14.81 3.20
N ALA A 12 1.26 14.79 2.10
CA ALA A 12 -0.15 14.41 2.10
C ALA A 12 -0.32 12.96 2.59
N VAL A 13 0.52 12.04 2.13
CA VAL A 13 0.46 10.62 2.55
C VAL A 13 0.92 10.43 3.99
N VAL A 14 1.93 11.18 4.46
CA VAL A 14 2.32 11.19 5.88
C VAL A 14 1.14 11.66 6.75
N GLY A 15 0.46 12.73 6.34
CA GLY A 15 -0.76 13.21 7.01
C GLY A 15 -1.86 12.15 7.03
N ALA A 16 -2.12 11.50 5.90
CA ALA A 16 -3.10 10.41 5.80
C ALA A 16 -2.73 9.22 6.72
N LEU A 17 -1.46 8.82 6.77
CA LEU A 17 -0.99 7.77 7.66
C LEU A 17 -1.18 8.15 9.14
N ALA A 18 -0.90 9.39 9.51
CA ALA A 18 -1.12 9.88 10.87
C ALA A 18 -2.60 9.84 11.26
N VAL A 19 -3.48 10.26 10.35
CA VAL A 19 -4.95 10.18 10.52
C VAL A 19 -5.39 8.73 10.67
N ILE A 20 -4.91 7.82 9.81
CA ILE A 20 -5.21 6.38 9.90
C ILE A 20 -4.71 5.82 11.23
N ALA A 21 -3.47 6.12 11.65
CA ALA A 21 -2.92 5.65 12.91
C ALA A 21 -3.76 6.12 14.12
N PHE A 22 -4.23 7.37 14.08
CA PHE A 22 -5.12 7.93 15.09
C PHE A 22 -6.47 7.18 15.16
N PHE A 23 -7.18 7.05 14.04
CA PHE A 23 -8.50 6.39 14.01
C PHE A 23 -8.42 4.88 14.23
N THR A 24 -7.35 4.24 13.78
CA THR A 24 -7.05 2.83 14.09
C THR A 24 -6.49 2.65 15.50
N ARG A 25 -6.34 3.72 16.30
CA ARG A 25 -5.74 3.73 17.65
C ARG A 25 -4.54 2.79 17.74
N ALA A 26 -3.62 2.91 16.78
CA ALA A 26 -2.47 2.03 16.67
C ALA A 26 -1.48 2.35 17.81
N GLY A 27 -1.13 1.35 18.63
CA GLY A 27 -0.07 1.50 19.62
C GLY A 27 1.32 1.63 18.96
N PRO A 28 2.37 2.02 19.71
CA PRO A 28 3.71 2.23 19.17
C PRO A 28 4.27 1.03 18.39
N GLY A 29 4.05 -0.19 18.88
CA GLY A 29 4.49 -1.40 18.17
C GLY A 29 3.78 -1.62 16.83
N ARG A 30 2.51 -1.21 16.72
CA ARG A 30 1.76 -1.26 15.45
C ARG A 30 2.21 -0.18 14.48
N ILE A 31 2.51 1.00 14.99
CA ILE A 31 3.09 2.08 14.18
C ILE A 31 4.45 1.64 13.63
N ALA A 32 5.33 1.07 14.47
CA ALA A 32 6.61 0.54 14.03
C ALA A 32 6.44 -0.55 12.95
N ALA A 33 5.51 -1.50 13.15
CA ALA A 33 5.20 -2.52 12.16
C ALA A 33 4.68 -1.92 10.84
N ALA A 34 3.86 -0.87 10.90
CA ALA A 34 3.37 -0.16 9.72
C ALA A 34 4.48 0.59 8.98
N LEU A 35 5.47 1.14 9.68
CA LEU A 35 6.64 1.76 9.05
C LEU A 35 7.52 0.71 8.37
N VAL A 36 7.73 -0.45 8.99
CA VAL A 36 8.43 -1.58 8.34
C VAL A 36 7.68 -2.06 7.11
N ALA A 37 6.35 -2.20 7.21
CA ALA A 37 5.50 -2.53 6.06
C ALA A 37 5.59 -1.46 4.97
N SER A 38 5.70 -0.19 5.34
CA SER A 38 5.84 0.91 4.38
C SER A 38 7.13 0.81 3.58
N VAL A 39 8.25 0.55 4.25
CA VAL A 39 9.54 0.35 3.59
C VAL A 39 9.49 -0.86 2.67
N ALA A 40 9.02 -2.01 3.19
CA ALA A 40 8.97 -3.26 2.43
C ALA A 40 8.07 -3.14 1.18
N VAL A 41 6.88 -2.56 1.31
CA VAL A 41 5.96 -2.38 0.19
C VAL A 41 6.46 -1.33 -0.80
N GLY A 42 7.10 -0.24 -0.34
CA GLY A 42 7.73 0.73 -1.24
C GLY A 42 8.79 0.07 -2.13
N PHE A 43 9.67 -0.75 -1.54
CA PHE A 43 10.65 -1.54 -2.29
C PHE A 43 9.99 -2.56 -3.22
N PHE A 44 8.98 -3.28 -2.73
CA PHE A 44 8.23 -4.25 -3.54
C PHE A 44 7.65 -3.59 -4.80
N VAL A 45 6.97 -2.44 -4.66
CA VAL A 45 6.38 -1.73 -5.80
C VAL A 45 7.44 -1.29 -6.80
N ALA A 46 8.61 -0.80 -6.33
CA ALA A 46 9.72 -0.46 -7.22
C ALA A 46 10.25 -1.67 -8.01
N VAL A 47 10.34 -2.85 -7.36
CA VAL A 47 10.74 -4.09 -8.03
C VAL A 47 9.70 -4.53 -9.06
N VAL A 48 8.41 -4.47 -8.72
CA VAL A 48 7.33 -4.82 -9.66
C VAL A 48 7.38 -3.91 -10.89
N ASP A 49 7.53 -2.60 -10.71
CA ASP A 49 7.63 -1.65 -11.84
C ASP A 49 8.83 -1.99 -12.74
N ALA A 50 9.99 -2.25 -12.14
CA ALA A 50 11.19 -2.63 -12.89
C ALA A 50 10.98 -3.93 -13.71
N LEU A 51 10.30 -4.92 -13.12
CA LEU A 51 9.99 -6.18 -13.80
C LEU A 51 8.92 -6.02 -14.90
N ALA A 52 7.98 -5.10 -14.71
CA ALA A 52 6.90 -4.80 -15.65
C ALA A 52 7.38 -4.02 -16.89
N TYR A 53 8.46 -3.23 -16.73
CA TYR A 53 8.99 -2.39 -17.81
C TYR A 53 9.47 -3.20 -19.02
N GLY A 54 10.27 -4.24 -18.81
CA GLY A 54 10.88 -5.03 -19.89
C GLY A 54 9.86 -5.69 -20.83
N PRO A 55 8.84 -6.38 -20.33
CA PRO A 55 7.77 -6.96 -21.14
C PRO A 55 6.76 -5.92 -21.67
N GLY A 56 6.92 -4.63 -21.35
CA GLY A 56 6.02 -3.58 -21.79
C GLY A 56 4.64 -3.63 -21.12
N LEU A 57 4.55 -4.12 -19.87
CA LEU A 57 3.27 -4.20 -19.16
C LEU A 57 2.79 -2.80 -18.78
N TRP A 58 3.66 -1.98 -18.21
CA TRP A 58 3.43 -0.54 -18.03
C TRP A 58 4.74 0.23 -17.93
N ARG A 59 4.66 1.54 -18.11
CA ARG A 59 5.78 2.47 -17.91
C ARG A 59 5.29 3.86 -17.49
N TYR A 60 6.19 4.62 -16.88
CA TYR A 60 5.95 6.03 -16.55
C TYR A 60 6.59 6.91 -17.62
N PRO A 61 5.82 7.59 -18.49
CA PRO A 61 6.39 8.38 -19.60
C PRO A 61 7.16 9.63 -19.15
N ILE A 62 7.15 9.94 -17.85
CA ILE A 62 7.81 11.10 -17.26
C ILE A 62 9.30 10.87 -16.97
N VAL A 63 9.77 9.63 -17.07
CA VAL A 63 11.15 9.21 -16.86
C VAL A 63 11.52 8.11 -17.86
N ASP A 64 12.77 8.07 -18.31
CA ASP A 64 13.28 7.02 -19.21
C ASP A 64 13.94 5.87 -18.45
N THR A 65 13.42 5.55 -17.26
CA THR A 65 13.93 4.50 -16.38
C THR A 65 12.91 3.39 -16.16
N PRO A 66 13.35 2.15 -15.82
CA PRO A 66 12.43 1.05 -15.50
C PRO A 66 11.50 1.29 -14.30
N ILE A 67 11.83 2.29 -13.47
CA ILE A 67 11.06 2.71 -12.31
C ILE A 67 10.63 4.17 -12.47
N GLY A 68 9.50 4.53 -11.87
CA GLY A 68 9.00 5.88 -11.78
C GLY A 68 9.77 6.75 -10.77
N PRO A 69 9.32 8.00 -10.54
CA PRO A 69 9.91 8.91 -9.56
C PRO A 69 9.95 8.30 -8.13
N PRO A 70 11.06 8.46 -7.38
CA PRO A 70 11.21 7.89 -6.04
C PRO A 70 10.07 8.20 -5.06
N ALA A 71 9.48 9.39 -5.17
CA ALA A 71 8.35 9.80 -4.33
C ALA A 71 7.12 8.89 -4.47
N PHE A 72 6.92 8.25 -5.62
CA PHE A 72 5.83 7.29 -5.81
C PHE A 72 6.00 6.08 -4.90
N TYR A 73 7.23 5.58 -4.74
CA TYR A 73 7.51 4.42 -3.89
C TYR A 73 7.41 4.75 -2.40
N VAL A 74 7.82 5.95 -2.00
CA VAL A 74 7.61 6.44 -0.63
C VAL A 74 6.12 6.59 -0.33
N ALA A 75 5.36 7.20 -1.25
CA ALA A 75 3.92 7.37 -1.11
C ALA A 75 3.16 6.03 -1.09
N SER A 76 3.49 5.12 -2.00
CA SER A 76 2.92 3.76 -2.04
C SER A 76 3.30 2.98 -0.78
N GLY A 77 4.55 3.07 -0.32
CA GLY A 77 4.95 2.48 0.94
C GLY A 77 4.09 2.96 2.11
N LEU A 78 4.05 4.27 2.35
CA LEU A 78 3.37 4.85 3.51
C LEU A 78 1.84 4.67 3.45
N GLY A 79 1.22 4.95 2.31
CA GLY A 79 -0.24 4.91 2.16
C GLY A 79 -0.74 3.48 2.03
N TYR A 80 -0.13 2.71 1.14
CA TYR A 80 -0.58 1.36 0.80
C TYR A 80 0.05 0.29 1.69
N GLY A 81 1.35 0.32 1.95
CA GLY A 81 1.98 -0.61 2.89
C GLY A 81 1.58 -0.36 4.35
N GLY A 82 1.89 0.83 4.86
CA GLY A 82 1.62 1.19 6.26
C GLY A 82 0.14 1.47 6.55
N GLY A 83 -0.45 2.40 5.81
CA GLY A 83 -1.83 2.86 6.01
C GLY A 83 -2.84 1.74 5.81
N ALA A 84 -2.86 1.11 4.64
CA ALA A 84 -3.75 -0.02 4.39
C ALA A 84 -3.44 -1.21 5.31
N GLY A 85 -2.18 -1.45 5.67
CA GLY A 85 -1.80 -2.47 6.65
C GLY A 85 -2.44 -2.26 8.03
N LEU A 86 -2.48 -1.03 8.53
CA LEU A 86 -3.16 -0.69 9.79
C LEU A 86 -4.68 -0.87 9.71
N VAL A 87 -5.29 -0.48 8.60
CA VAL A 87 -6.72 -0.69 8.35
C VAL A 87 -7.04 -2.19 8.28
N GLY A 88 -6.26 -2.95 7.51
CA GLY A 88 -6.40 -4.39 7.39
C GLY A 88 -6.25 -5.10 8.73
N TRP A 89 -5.31 -4.67 9.58
CA TRP A 89 -5.18 -5.21 10.95
C TRP A 89 -6.48 -5.01 11.75
N ARG A 90 -7.11 -3.84 11.67
CA ARG A 90 -8.39 -3.58 12.33
C ARG A 90 -9.51 -4.47 11.80
N LEU A 91 -9.56 -4.72 10.49
CA LEU A 91 -10.53 -5.62 9.89
C LEU A 91 -10.31 -7.07 10.34
N VAL A 92 -9.07 -7.56 10.31
CA VAL A 92 -8.71 -8.90 10.80
C VAL A 92 -9.02 -9.05 12.29
N ARG A 93 -8.79 -8.01 13.09
CA ARG A 93 -9.18 -7.99 14.51
C ARG A 93 -10.68 -8.17 14.70
N ARG A 94 -11.48 -7.47 13.88
CA ARG A 94 -12.95 -7.38 14.06
C ARG A 94 -13.71 -8.56 13.47
N PHE A 95 -13.24 -9.08 12.34
CA PHE A 95 -13.92 -10.06 11.50
C PHE A 95 -13.14 -11.37 11.37
N GLY A 96 -11.99 -11.48 12.04
CA GLY A 96 -11.16 -12.68 12.07
C GLY A 96 -10.28 -12.85 10.82
N PRO A 97 -9.59 -14.01 10.69
CA PRO A 97 -8.59 -14.23 9.65
C PRO A 97 -9.15 -14.20 8.22
N ARG A 98 -10.45 -14.50 8.02
CA ARG A 98 -11.09 -14.41 6.69
C ARG A 98 -11.06 -12.99 6.12
N ALA A 99 -11.04 -11.97 6.98
CA ALA A 99 -10.94 -10.58 6.56
C ALA A 99 -9.63 -10.28 5.82
N PHE A 100 -8.56 -11.04 6.07
CA PHE A 100 -7.32 -10.93 5.32
C PHE A 100 -7.56 -11.20 3.83
N GLY A 101 -8.21 -12.33 3.52
CA GLY A 101 -8.51 -12.70 2.14
C GLY A 101 -9.42 -11.69 1.45
N TRP A 102 -10.44 -11.20 2.13
CA TRP A 102 -11.35 -10.17 1.59
C TRP A 102 -10.64 -8.83 1.37
N PHE A 103 -9.72 -8.46 2.25
CA PHE A 103 -8.96 -7.24 2.10
C PHE A 103 -8.00 -7.31 0.90
N VAL A 104 -7.30 -8.44 0.74
CA VAL A 104 -6.46 -8.69 -0.44
C VAL A 104 -7.29 -8.69 -1.72
N ALA A 105 -8.41 -9.41 -1.74
CA ALA A 105 -9.31 -9.47 -2.90
C ALA A 105 -9.87 -8.09 -3.27
N PHE A 106 -10.19 -7.25 -2.27
CA PHE A 106 -10.60 -5.86 -2.52
C PHE A 106 -9.52 -5.08 -3.25
N PHE A 107 -8.25 -5.13 -2.80
CA PHE A 107 -7.16 -4.41 -3.45
C PHE A 107 -6.81 -4.95 -4.84
N MET A 108 -6.99 -6.25 -5.08
CA MET A 108 -6.85 -6.83 -6.42
C MET A 108 -7.84 -6.23 -7.44
N GLY A 109 -9.01 -5.74 -6.99
CA GLY A 109 -9.96 -5.03 -7.84
C GLY A 109 -9.78 -3.51 -7.82
N TYR A 110 -9.66 -2.93 -6.62
CA TYR A 110 -9.51 -1.48 -6.43
C TYR A 110 -8.24 -0.94 -7.08
N GLY A 111 -7.12 -1.66 -6.97
CA GLY A 111 -5.82 -1.23 -7.47
C GLY A 111 -5.82 -0.97 -8.98
N PRO A 112 -6.13 -1.97 -9.81
CA PRO A 112 -6.25 -1.78 -11.26
C PRO A 112 -7.28 -0.72 -11.64
N LEU A 113 -8.43 -0.68 -10.96
CA LEU A 113 -9.41 0.38 -11.22
C LEU A 113 -8.80 1.77 -11.00
N ARG A 114 -8.12 1.98 -9.87
CA ARG A 114 -7.43 3.23 -9.54
C ARG A 114 -6.36 3.56 -10.56
N ASP A 115 -5.56 2.58 -10.97
CA ASP A 115 -4.43 2.81 -11.87
C ASP A 115 -4.88 3.08 -13.31
N TYR A 116 -5.88 2.37 -13.82
CA TYR A 116 -6.44 2.64 -15.15
C TYR A 116 -7.21 3.97 -15.20
N VAL A 117 -7.97 4.32 -14.15
CA VAL A 117 -8.61 5.64 -14.05
C VAL A 117 -7.54 6.74 -14.01
N GLY A 118 -6.49 6.55 -13.20
CA GLY A 118 -5.37 7.48 -13.12
C GLY A 118 -4.61 7.62 -14.43
N ALA A 119 -4.37 6.50 -15.14
CA ALA A 119 -3.77 6.49 -16.47
C ALA A 119 -4.59 7.31 -17.46
N ALA A 120 -5.90 7.06 -17.51
CA ALA A 120 -6.82 7.76 -18.41
C ALA A 120 -6.94 9.26 -18.10
N SER A 121 -6.86 9.66 -16.83
CA SER A 121 -7.03 11.06 -16.43
C SER A 121 -5.76 11.90 -16.46
N SER A 122 -4.58 11.28 -16.37
CA SER A 122 -3.32 12.01 -16.16
C SER A 122 -2.19 11.65 -17.13
N GLY A 123 -2.26 10.48 -17.77
CA GLY A 123 -1.14 9.94 -18.55
C GLY A 123 0.13 9.66 -17.74
N LEU A 124 0.06 9.66 -16.39
CA LEU A 124 1.23 9.42 -15.53
C LEU A 124 1.78 8.01 -15.64
N ILE A 125 0.92 7.04 -15.95
CA ILE A 125 1.27 5.66 -16.22
C ILE A 125 0.60 5.26 -17.54
N VAL A 126 1.33 4.50 -18.36
CA VAL A 126 0.84 3.98 -19.63
C VAL A 126 0.92 2.48 -19.57
N PHE A 127 -0.22 1.81 -19.71
CA PHE A 127 -0.32 0.37 -19.79
C PHE A 127 -0.09 -0.14 -21.22
N GLY A 128 0.53 -1.30 -21.33
CA GLY A 128 0.65 -2.04 -22.58
C GLY A 128 -0.71 -2.52 -23.12
N PRO A 129 -0.76 -3.01 -24.36
CA PRO A 129 -1.99 -3.50 -24.96
C PRO A 129 -2.45 -4.84 -24.36
N GLY A 130 -3.75 -5.10 -24.48
CA GLY A 130 -4.36 -6.38 -24.11
C GLY A 130 -4.65 -6.53 -22.61
N PRO A 131 -5.13 -7.71 -22.18
CA PRO A 131 -5.57 -7.94 -20.80
C PRO A 131 -4.43 -8.26 -19.82
N VAL A 132 -3.24 -8.62 -20.32
CA VAL A 132 -2.11 -9.08 -19.49
C VAL A 132 -1.66 -8.01 -18.48
N PRO A 133 -1.49 -6.72 -18.85
CA PRO A 133 -1.13 -5.69 -17.89
C PRO A 133 -2.13 -5.55 -16.73
N ALA A 134 -3.44 -5.61 -17.00
CA ALA A 134 -4.46 -5.52 -15.97
C ALA A 134 -4.41 -6.70 -14.98
N ILE A 135 -4.15 -7.91 -15.49
CA ILE A 135 -4.00 -9.10 -14.64
C ILE A 135 -2.74 -8.99 -13.78
N ALA A 136 -1.61 -8.60 -14.39
CA ALA A 136 -0.35 -8.42 -13.67
C ALA A 136 -0.45 -7.34 -12.59
N ASP A 137 -1.11 -6.22 -12.91
CA ASP A 137 -1.38 -5.12 -11.97
C ASP A 137 -2.28 -5.58 -10.82
N SER A 138 -3.35 -6.32 -11.11
CA SER A 138 -4.23 -6.92 -10.10
C SER A 138 -3.45 -7.82 -9.13
N LEU A 139 -2.57 -8.67 -9.67
CA LEU A 139 -1.71 -9.55 -8.86
C LEU A 139 -0.69 -8.76 -8.04
N ALA A 140 -0.10 -7.70 -8.58
CA ALA A 140 0.81 -6.83 -7.86
C ALA A 140 0.13 -6.13 -6.67
N TRP A 141 -1.09 -5.64 -6.87
CA TRP A 141 -1.93 -5.11 -5.79
C TRP A 141 -2.36 -6.18 -4.79
N GLY A 142 -2.63 -7.42 -5.21
CA GLY A 142 -2.87 -8.50 -4.26
C GLY A 142 -1.66 -8.79 -3.39
N ALA A 143 -0.50 -8.97 -4.02
CA ALA A 143 0.75 -9.34 -3.37
C ALA A 143 1.28 -8.25 -2.44
N GLY A 144 1.27 -6.97 -2.86
CA GLY A 144 1.67 -5.85 -2.01
C GLY A 144 0.78 -5.70 -0.77
N THR A 145 -0.53 -5.93 -0.91
CA THR A 145 -1.50 -5.86 0.20
C THR A 145 -1.22 -6.98 1.19
N ALA A 146 -1.04 -8.19 0.69
CA ALA A 146 -0.73 -9.35 1.50
C ALA A 146 0.60 -9.17 2.25
N LEU A 147 1.62 -8.62 1.58
CA LEU A 147 2.91 -8.29 2.19
C LEU A 147 2.77 -7.26 3.31
N GLY A 148 2.16 -6.11 3.03
CA GLY A 148 1.99 -5.03 3.99
C GLY A 148 1.18 -5.45 5.22
N LEU A 149 -0.01 -6.04 4.99
CA LEU A 149 -0.84 -6.55 6.07
C LEU A 149 -0.16 -7.69 6.83
N GLY A 150 0.52 -8.60 6.13
CA GLY A 150 1.27 -9.70 6.73
C GLY A 150 2.35 -9.21 7.70
N ILE A 151 3.12 -8.19 7.32
CA ILE A 151 4.12 -7.57 8.19
C ILE A 151 3.47 -6.93 9.43
N VAL A 152 2.38 -6.17 9.24
CA VAL A 152 1.68 -5.51 10.37
C VAL A 152 1.12 -6.53 11.36
N LEU A 153 0.59 -7.65 10.87
CA LEU A 153 0.10 -8.74 11.71
C LEU A 153 1.23 -9.51 12.39
N GLY A 154 2.32 -9.80 11.67
CA GLY A 154 3.46 -10.57 12.16
C GLY A 154 4.26 -9.84 13.24
N ILE A 155 4.66 -8.59 12.98
CA ILE A 155 5.47 -7.80 13.93
C ILE A 155 4.62 -7.26 15.08
N GLY A 156 3.41 -6.79 14.79
CA GLY A 156 2.57 -6.18 15.82
C GLY A 156 1.88 -7.19 16.76
N GLY A 157 1.98 -8.49 16.48
CA GLY A 157 1.40 -9.57 17.28
C GLY A 157 -0.09 -9.85 17.00
N PRO A 158 -0.73 -10.80 17.72
CA PRO A 158 -2.14 -11.11 17.55
C PRO A 158 -3.03 -9.91 17.89
N ALA A 159 -4.10 -9.72 17.11
CA ALA A 159 -4.97 -8.56 17.26
C ALA A 159 -5.74 -8.49 18.60
N GLY A 160 -5.75 -9.59 19.37
CA GLY A 160 -6.34 -9.67 20.71
C GLY A 160 -5.39 -9.29 21.87
N ALA A 161 -4.10 -9.05 21.62
CA ALA A 161 -3.10 -8.87 22.68
C ALA A 161 -2.93 -7.42 23.19
N ASP A 162 -3.62 -6.43 22.60
CA ASP A 162 -3.47 -5.02 22.99
C ASP A 162 -4.11 -4.71 24.36
N ARG A 163 -3.28 -4.30 25.31
CA ARG A 163 -3.57 -4.11 26.75
C ARG A 163 -4.49 -2.93 27.13
N LEU A 164 -5.04 -2.17 26.18
CA LEU A 164 -5.94 -1.05 26.52
C LEU A 164 -7.35 -1.50 26.97
N ALA A 165 -7.63 -2.81 27.02
CA ALA A 165 -8.86 -3.36 27.61
C ALA A 165 -8.81 -3.51 29.14
N ARG A 166 -7.67 -3.29 29.81
CA ARG A 166 -7.53 -3.50 31.28
C ARG A 166 -7.37 -2.21 32.09
N GLY A 167 -7.93 -1.10 31.61
CA GLY A 167 -7.85 0.20 32.30
C GLY A 167 -9.18 0.75 32.84
N ALA A 168 -10.30 0.05 32.61
CA ALA A 168 -11.64 0.51 33.00
C ALA A 168 -12.32 -0.38 34.06
N ALA A 169 -11.53 -1.14 34.81
CA ALA A 169 -11.99 -1.90 35.96
C ALA A 169 -10.93 -1.80 37.06
N ALA A 170 -10.94 -0.67 37.76
CA ALA A 170 -10.33 -0.47 39.06
C ALA A 170 -11.31 0.38 39.88
#